data_AF-G0P1S1-F1
#
_entry.id   AF-G0P1S1-F1
#
_cell.length_a   1.000
_cell.length_b   1.000
_cell.length_c   1.000
_cell.angle_alpha   90.00
_cell.angle_beta   90.00
_cell.angle_gamma   90.00
#
_symmetry.space_group_name_H-M   'P 1'
#
loop_
_entity.id
_entity.type
_entity.pdbx_description
1 polymer ?
#
loop_
_entity_poly.entity_id
_entity_poly.type
_entity_poly.pdbx_seq_one_letter_code
_entity_poly.pdbx_strand_id
1 'polypeptide(L)'
;MGKSKSGEGNKWLKDRADFDEEILSLADDASIIFENTGDLLKSMKNFSGSVGEQEKKHPYGKGSYAAKTYGGGMKNSASAFTRSGDQFDKLYGACSGLQEHINGKILAKLISFKDIECKDCDQQMTQLKKAQKDYANKKGKKNPDQVLVDAAETSLKKLLEEAKGTLTKFNKTGCELLTQISADMKSGFDTYCDAGTSA
;
A
#
# COMPACT_ATOMS: atom_id res chain seq x y z
N MET A 1 16.89 3.63 13.89
CA MET A 1 16.08 4.24 12.81
C MET A 1 16.92 4.30 11.55
N GLY A 2 16.77 3.31 10.66
CA GLY A 2 17.53 3.28 9.41
C GLY A 2 17.00 4.35 8.45
N LYS A 3 17.84 5.32 8.08
CA LYS A 3 17.56 6.26 6.99
C LYS A 3 17.40 5.44 5.71
N SER A 4 16.18 5.34 5.20
CA SER A 4 15.93 4.88 3.83
C SER A 4 16.69 5.82 2.88
N LYS A 5 17.72 5.32 2.20
CA LYS A 5 18.39 6.05 1.12
C LYS A 5 17.33 6.40 0.08
N SER A 6 17.02 7.69 -0.04
CA SER A 6 16.01 8.26 -0.92
C SER A 6 16.44 8.28 -2.39
N GLY A 7 17.05 7.19 -2.91
CA GLY A 7 17.81 7.26 -4.15
C GLY A 7 17.73 6.08 -5.13
N GLU A 8 17.15 4.93 -4.78
CA GLU A 8 17.23 3.73 -5.65
C GLU A 8 15.89 3.11 -6.04
N GLY A 9 14.77 3.79 -5.80
CA GLY A 9 13.47 3.37 -6.33
C GLY A 9 12.68 4.55 -6.85
N ASN A 10 12.02 4.37 -7.99
CA ASN A 10 10.98 5.22 -8.57
C ASN A 10 11.47 6.52 -9.21
N LYS A 11 12.76 6.61 -9.56
CA LYS A 11 13.29 7.79 -10.25
C LYS A 11 12.58 8.03 -11.59
N TRP A 12 12.19 6.95 -12.27
CA TRP A 12 11.45 7.02 -13.53
C TRP A 12 10.11 7.75 -13.39
N LEU A 13 9.46 7.76 -12.21
CA LEU A 13 8.21 8.50 -11.98
C LEU A 13 8.40 10.02 -12.16
N LYS A 14 9.56 10.54 -11.72
CA LYS A 14 9.90 11.97 -11.83
C LYS A 14 10.31 12.35 -13.23
N ASP A 15 10.99 11.44 -13.92
CA ASP A 15 11.53 11.69 -15.24
C ASP A 15 10.60 11.13 -16.33
N ARG A 16 9.34 10.83 -16.03
CA ARG A 16 8.45 10.08 -16.96
C ARG A 16 8.12 10.83 -18.24
N ALA A 17 8.17 12.16 -18.20
CA ALA A 17 7.92 13.01 -19.37
C ALA A 17 8.95 12.82 -20.50
N ASP A 18 10.09 12.19 -20.22
CA ASP A 18 11.09 11.88 -21.25
C ASP A 18 10.88 10.51 -21.92
N PHE A 19 9.83 9.76 -21.55
CA PHE A 19 9.48 8.54 -22.26
C PHE A 19 8.80 8.85 -23.60
N ASP A 20 8.93 7.92 -24.55
CA ASP A 20 8.26 8.03 -25.85
C ASP A 20 6.73 8.04 -25.68
N GLU A 21 6.01 8.78 -26.54
CA GLU A 21 4.55 8.91 -26.47
C GLU A 21 3.83 7.56 -26.43
N GLU A 22 4.40 6.55 -27.09
CA GLU A 22 3.84 5.20 -27.18
C GLU A 22 3.72 4.49 -25.82
N ILE A 23 4.54 4.85 -24.84
CA ILE A 23 4.51 4.26 -23.49
C ILE A 23 4.08 5.27 -22.42
N LEU A 24 4.00 6.55 -22.75
CA LEU A 24 3.73 7.63 -21.80
C LEU A 24 2.37 7.46 -21.09
N SER A 25 1.32 7.10 -21.82
CA SER A 25 -0.01 6.87 -21.24
C SER A 25 -0.02 5.72 -20.22
N LEU A 26 0.61 4.60 -20.56
CA LEU A 26 0.75 3.45 -19.68
C LEU A 26 1.59 3.79 -18.43
N ALA A 27 2.63 4.60 -18.61
CA ALA A 27 3.50 5.06 -17.54
C ALA A 27 2.79 6.06 -16.61
N ASP A 28 1.92 6.93 -17.15
CA ASP A 28 1.10 7.85 -16.37
C ASP A 28 0.09 7.11 -15.50
N ASP A 29 -0.65 6.15 -16.06
CA ASP A 29 -1.57 5.30 -15.30
C ASP A 29 -0.83 4.53 -14.18
N ALA A 30 0.34 3.97 -14.52
CA ALA A 30 1.18 3.26 -13.55
C ALA A 30 1.66 4.20 -12.44
N SER A 31 1.98 5.46 -12.75
CA SER A 31 2.42 6.43 -11.75
C SER A 31 1.32 6.73 -10.74
N ILE A 32 0.07 6.89 -11.20
CA ILE A 32 -1.10 7.12 -10.34
C ILE A 32 -1.29 5.93 -9.40
N ILE A 33 -1.22 4.70 -9.91
CA ILE A 33 -1.33 3.48 -9.11
C ILE A 33 -0.20 3.41 -8.08
N PHE A 34 1.03 3.75 -8.47
CA PHE A 34 2.20 3.71 -7.59
C PHE A 34 2.04 4.67 -6.41
N GLU A 35 1.68 5.92 -6.69
CA GLU A 35 1.50 6.96 -5.67
C GLU A 35 0.34 6.61 -4.74
N ASN A 36 -0.82 6.26 -5.30
CA ASN A 36 -2.02 5.95 -4.51
C ASN A 36 -1.82 4.71 -3.63
N THR A 37 -1.19 3.65 -4.13
CA THR A 37 -0.94 2.45 -3.31
C THR A 37 0.09 2.72 -2.21
N GLY A 38 1.08 3.58 -2.45
CA GLY A 38 2.05 4.03 -1.45
C GLY A 38 1.40 4.83 -0.31
N ASP A 39 0.55 5.80 -0.67
CA ASP A 39 -0.16 6.63 0.30
C ASP A 39 -1.23 5.84 1.07
N LEU A 40 -1.92 4.92 0.41
CA LEU A 40 -2.87 4.02 1.04
C LEU A 40 -2.17 3.09 2.04
N LEU A 41 -1.02 2.51 1.69
CA LEU A 41 -0.23 1.69 2.61
C LEU A 41 0.16 2.46 3.88
N LYS A 42 0.61 3.72 3.73
CA LYS A 42 0.95 4.58 4.87
C LYS A 42 -0.28 4.87 5.74
N SER A 43 -1.40 5.24 5.09
CA SER A 43 -2.64 5.58 5.77
C SER A 43 -3.21 4.39 6.54
N MET A 44 -3.23 3.21 5.93
CA MET A 44 -3.73 1.99 6.58
C MET A 44 -2.85 1.53 7.75
N LYS A 45 -1.53 1.73 7.68
CA LYS A 45 -0.65 1.45 8.83
C LYS A 45 -0.97 2.33 10.03
N ASN A 46 -1.14 3.63 9.77
CA ASN A 46 -1.50 4.58 10.81
C ASN A 46 -2.88 4.27 11.38
N PHE A 47 -3.87 4.02 10.52
CA PHE A 47 -5.23 3.71 10.93
C PHE A 47 -5.29 2.42 11.76
N SER A 48 -4.65 1.34 11.31
CA SER A 48 -4.54 0.09 12.09
C SER A 48 -3.93 0.30 13.46
N GLY A 49 -2.87 1.11 13.55
CA GLY A 49 -2.23 1.47 14.82
C GLY A 49 -3.17 2.20 15.77
N SER A 50 -4.00 3.12 15.25
CA SER A 50 -4.98 3.86 16.05
C SER A 50 -6.17 3.01 16.51
N VAL A 51 -6.57 2.01 15.72
CA VAL A 51 -7.76 1.18 16.02
C VAL A 51 -7.46 0.10 17.06
N GLY A 52 -6.25 -0.48 17.09
CA GLY A 52 -5.93 -1.55 18.03
C GLY A 52 -4.68 -1.26 18.86
N GLU A 53 -4.79 -0.25 19.72
CA GLU A 53 -3.86 -0.15 20.85
C GLU A 53 -3.99 -1.37 21.77
N GLN A 54 -2.90 -1.70 22.47
CA GLN A 54 -2.94 -2.71 23.53
C GLN A 54 -4.08 -2.41 24.52
N GLU A 55 -4.78 -3.45 24.99
CA GLU A 55 -5.95 -3.37 25.87
C GLU A 55 -5.79 -2.35 27.01
N LYS A 56 -4.65 -2.38 27.71
CA LYS A 56 -4.36 -1.47 28.84
C LYS A 56 -4.25 0.01 28.46
N LYS A 57 -4.00 0.31 27.19
CA LYS A 57 -3.86 1.68 26.65
C LYS A 57 -5.15 2.14 25.95
N HIS A 58 -5.88 1.18 25.37
CA HIS A 58 -7.12 1.41 24.65
C HIS A 58 -8.21 2.05 25.53
N PRO A 59 -8.95 3.07 25.05
CA PRO A 59 -10.02 3.72 25.82
C PRO A 59 -11.06 2.74 26.37
N TYR A 60 -11.53 1.79 25.56
CA TYR A 60 -12.47 0.76 26.01
C TYR A 60 -11.86 -0.22 27.01
N GLY A 61 -10.60 -0.63 26.86
CA GLY A 61 -9.96 -1.50 27.87
C GLY A 61 -9.79 -0.80 29.22
N LYS A 62 -9.44 0.50 29.23
CA LYS A 62 -9.44 1.32 30.44
C LYS A 62 -10.84 1.47 31.05
N GLY A 63 -11.85 1.69 30.20
CA GLY A 63 -13.26 1.79 30.59
C GLY A 63 -13.76 0.51 31.25
N SER A 64 -13.46 -0.66 30.66
CA SER A 64 -13.79 -1.97 31.21
C SER A 64 -13.15 -2.18 32.58
N TYR A 65 -11.83 -1.98 32.68
CA TYR A 65 -11.09 -2.14 33.93
C TYR A 65 -11.67 -1.24 35.04
N ALA A 66 -11.92 0.03 34.73
CA ALA A 66 -12.51 0.97 35.67
C ALA A 66 -13.92 0.53 36.11
N ALA A 67 -14.79 0.19 35.16
CA ALA A 67 -16.16 -0.24 35.44
C ALA A 67 -16.20 -1.47 36.35
N LYS A 68 -15.39 -2.49 36.07
CA LYS A 68 -15.29 -3.70 36.91
C LYS A 68 -14.71 -3.41 38.30
N THR A 69 -13.71 -2.53 38.37
CA THR A 69 -13.11 -2.10 39.65
C THR A 69 -14.13 -1.38 40.54
N TYR A 70 -14.86 -0.41 39.99
CA TYR A 70 -15.90 0.31 40.74
C TYR A 70 -17.09 -0.60 41.08
N GLY A 71 -17.48 -1.50 40.18
CA GLY A 71 -18.54 -2.49 40.42
C GLY A 71 -18.25 -3.40 41.61
N GLY A 72 -17.01 -3.86 41.78
CA GLY A 72 -16.58 -4.66 42.93
C GLY A 72 -16.64 -3.93 44.27
N GLY A 73 -16.67 -2.59 44.27
CA GLY A 73 -16.75 -1.76 45.48
C GLY A 73 -18.16 -1.27 45.85
N MET A 74 -19.16 -1.45 44.98
CA MET A 74 -20.53 -0.96 45.20
C MET A 74 -21.49 -2.07 45.62
N LYS A 75 -22.47 -1.78 46.49
CA LYS A 75 -23.48 -2.78 46.91
C LYS A 75 -24.73 -2.80 46.01
N ASN A 76 -25.27 -1.63 45.68
CA ASN A 76 -26.57 -1.53 44.99
C ASN A 76 -26.46 -1.39 43.46
N SER A 77 -25.29 -1.00 42.95
CA SER A 77 -25.07 -0.71 41.51
C SER A 77 -24.01 -1.60 40.87
N ALA A 78 -23.47 -2.59 41.60
CA ALA A 78 -22.43 -3.50 41.12
C ALA A 78 -22.80 -4.15 39.77
N SER A 79 -24.02 -4.65 39.65
CA SER A 79 -24.50 -5.33 38.44
C SER A 79 -24.52 -4.43 37.21
N ALA A 80 -24.87 -3.15 37.37
CA ALA A 80 -24.84 -2.17 36.28
C ALA A 80 -23.41 -1.87 35.83
N PHE A 81 -22.49 -1.69 36.78
CA PHE A 81 -21.07 -1.48 36.50
C PHE A 81 -20.41 -2.70 35.84
N THR A 82 -20.71 -3.91 36.30
CA THR A 82 -20.23 -5.14 35.65
C THR A 82 -20.73 -5.22 34.20
N ARG A 83 -22.03 -4.97 33.97
CA ARG A 83 -22.59 -4.96 32.62
C ARG A 83 -21.91 -3.93 31.72
N SER A 84 -21.66 -2.71 32.20
CA SER A 84 -20.92 -1.70 31.43
C SER A 84 -19.48 -2.13 31.14
N GLY A 85 -18.82 -2.81 32.08
CA GLY A 85 -17.49 -3.38 31.86
C GLY A 85 -17.47 -4.41 30.73
N ASP A 86 -18.45 -5.32 30.73
CA ASP A 86 -18.58 -6.33 29.68
C ASP A 86 -18.88 -5.70 28.30
N GLN A 87 -19.67 -4.62 28.26
CA GLN A 87 -19.89 -3.87 27.01
C GLN A 87 -18.60 -3.24 26.49
N PHE A 88 -17.79 -2.66 27.38
CA PHE A 88 -16.49 -2.11 26.98
C PHE A 88 -15.52 -3.19 26.49
N ASP A 89 -15.51 -4.39 27.08
CA ASP A 89 -14.71 -5.51 26.58
C ASP A 89 -15.14 -5.93 25.17
N LYS A 90 -16.45 -6.02 24.91
CA LYS A 90 -16.96 -6.35 23.57
C LYS A 90 -16.56 -5.30 22.54
N LEU A 91 -16.68 -4.01 22.87
CA LEU A 91 -16.25 -2.92 21.99
C LEU A 91 -14.75 -2.96 21.72
N TYR A 92 -13.94 -3.25 22.75
CA TYR A 92 -12.51 -3.48 22.56
C TYR A 92 -12.21 -4.68 21.65
N GLY A 93 -12.94 -5.78 21.82
CA GLY A 93 -12.85 -6.96 20.96
C GLY A 93 -13.20 -6.64 19.50
N ALA A 94 -14.24 -5.83 19.26
CA ALA A 94 -14.60 -5.36 17.92
C ALA A 94 -13.48 -4.54 17.28
N CYS A 95 -12.89 -3.58 18.01
CA CYS A 95 -11.75 -2.80 17.55
C CYS A 95 -10.54 -3.69 17.23
N SER A 96 -10.23 -4.64 18.11
CA SER A 96 -9.12 -5.58 17.93
C SER A 96 -9.31 -6.47 16.69
N GLY A 97 -10.52 -7.00 16.49
CA GLY A 97 -10.86 -7.79 15.30
C GLY A 97 -10.74 -6.98 14.00
N LEU A 98 -11.19 -5.72 14.01
CA LEU A 98 -11.01 -4.83 12.85
C LEU A 98 -9.52 -4.58 12.56
N GLN A 99 -8.70 -4.37 13.59
CA GLN A 99 -7.26 -4.21 13.44
C GLN A 99 -6.61 -5.46 12.82
N GLU A 100 -6.94 -6.63 13.34
CA GLU A 100 -6.43 -7.91 12.81
C GLU A 100 -6.82 -8.09 11.34
N HIS A 101 -8.06 -7.75 10.98
CA HIS A 101 -8.52 -7.78 9.59
C HIS A 101 -7.72 -6.83 8.69
N ILE A 102 -7.54 -5.58 9.12
CA ILE A 102 -6.72 -4.60 8.37
C ILE A 102 -5.29 -5.11 8.18
N ASN A 103 -4.68 -5.65 9.23
CA ASN A 103 -3.31 -6.17 9.18
C ASN A 103 -3.19 -7.39 8.27
N GLY A 104 -4.08 -8.37 8.44
CA GLY A 104 -4.01 -9.66 7.76
C GLY A 104 -4.50 -9.65 6.31
N LYS A 105 -5.39 -8.73 5.94
CA LYS A 105 -5.97 -8.66 4.59
C LYS A 105 -5.50 -7.44 3.80
N ILE A 106 -5.66 -6.25 4.36
CA ILE A 106 -5.40 -5.00 3.62
C ILE A 106 -3.91 -4.71 3.53
N LEU A 107 -3.22 -4.63 4.67
CA LEU A 107 -1.80 -4.33 4.72
C LEU A 107 -0.96 -5.42 4.08
N ALA A 108 -1.32 -6.70 4.28
CA ALA A 108 -0.66 -7.82 3.63
C ALA A 108 -0.66 -7.68 2.09
N LYS A 109 -1.81 -7.36 1.49
CA LYS A 109 -1.94 -7.15 0.03
C LYS A 109 -1.14 -5.94 -0.46
N LEU A 110 -1.23 -4.81 0.24
CA LEU A 110 -0.49 -3.59 -0.13
C LEU A 110 1.02 -3.78 -0.02
N ILE A 111 1.50 -4.49 1.01
CA ILE A 111 2.91 -4.83 1.16
C ILE A 111 3.36 -5.77 0.04
N SER A 112 2.60 -6.82 -0.24
CA SER A 112 2.91 -7.76 -1.32
C SER A 112 2.98 -7.07 -2.69
N PHE A 113 2.02 -6.19 -3.00
CA PHE A 113 2.03 -5.44 -4.25
C PHE A 113 3.24 -4.52 -4.35
N LYS A 114 3.57 -3.81 -3.27
CA LYS A 114 4.77 -2.98 -3.19
C LYS A 114 6.05 -3.80 -3.37
N ASP A 115 6.12 -4.97 -2.77
CA ASP A 115 7.34 -5.76 -2.75
C ASP A 115 7.61 -6.56 -4.02
N ILE A 116 6.59 -6.78 -4.84
CA ILE A 116 6.63 -7.54 -6.08
C ILE A 116 6.38 -6.59 -7.26
N GLU A 117 5.12 -6.23 -7.50
CA GLU A 117 4.69 -5.52 -8.70
C GLU A 117 5.34 -4.14 -8.85
N CYS A 118 5.42 -3.37 -7.75
CA CYS A 118 6.10 -2.07 -7.78
C CYS A 118 7.60 -2.19 -8.03
N LYS A 119 8.27 -3.23 -7.49
CA LYS A 119 9.71 -3.44 -7.72
C LYS A 119 9.99 -3.87 -9.15
N ASP A 120 9.20 -4.78 -9.70
CA ASP A 120 9.35 -5.28 -11.07
C ASP A 120 9.13 -4.14 -12.07
N CYS A 121 8.07 -3.34 -11.88
CA CYS A 121 7.79 -2.15 -12.68
C CYS A 121 8.95 -1.13 -12.60
N ASP A 122 9.44 -0.84 -11.40
CA ASP A 122 10.55 0.10 -11.21
C ASP A 122 11.86 -0.36 -11.86
N GLN A 123 12.18 -1.65 -11.78
CA GLN A 123 13.34 -2.23 -12.44
C GLN A 123 13.22 -2.10 -13.96
N GLN A 124 12.08 -2.48 -14.54
CA GLN A 124 11.87 -2.43 -15.99
C GLN A 124 11.94 -0.98 -16.51
N MET A 125 11.25 -0.04 -15.86
CA MET A 125 11.24 1.36 -16.28
C MET A 125 12.62 2.02 -16.14
N THR A 126 13.38 1.63 -15.11
CA THR A 126 14.77 2.07 -14.96
C THR A 126 15.67 1.52 -16.07
N GLN A 127 15.49 0.27 -16.50
CA GLN A 127 16.24 -0.31 -17.61
C GLN A 127 15.90 0.37 -18.95
N LEU A 128 14.61 0.60 -19.23
CA LEU A 128 14.17 1.32 -20.42
C LEU A 128 14.80 2.72 -20.48
N LYS A 129 14.76 3.47 -19.38
CA LYS A 129 15.36 4.81 -19.29
C LYS A 129 16.86 4.80 -19.58
N LYS A 130 17.58 3.81 -19.07
CA LYS A 130 19.02 3.64 -19.35
C LYS A 130 19.27 3.37 -20.84
N ALA A 131 18.46 2.52 -21.46
CA ALA A 131 18.58 2.21 -22.89
C ALA A 131 18.26 3.42 -23.79
N GLN A 132 17.23 4.20 -23.45
CA GLN A 132 16.92 5.45 -24.16
C GLN A 132 18.10 6.43 -24.11
N LYS A 133 18.68 6.61 -22.92
CA LYS A 133 19.85 7.48 -22.74
C LYS A 133 21.07 6.97 -23.50
N ASP A 134 21.31 5.65 -23.51
CA ASP A 134 22.43 5.05 -24.24
C ASP A 134 22.28 5.24 -25.76
N TYR A 135 21.09 4.98 -26.31
CA TYR A 135 20.79 5.21 -27.72
C TYR A 135 20.99 6.70 -28.10
N ALA A 136 20.40 7.61 -27.33
CA ALA A 136 20.54 9.05 -27.56
C ALA A 136 22.01 9.51 -27.52
N ASN A 137 22.78 9.04 -26.53
CA ASN A 137 24.20 9.37 -26.39
C ASN A 137 25.05 8.84 -27.55
N LYS A 138 24.78 7.63 -28.05
CA LYS A 138 25.53 7.03 -29.17
C LYS A 138 25.19 7.73 -30.49
N LYS A 139 23.90 8.00 -30.72
CA LYS A 139 23.39 8.69 -31.92
C LYS A 139 23.85 10.15 -31.98
N GLY A 140 23.92 10.83 -30.83
CA GLY A 140 24.29 12.25 -30.73
C GLY A 140 25.79 12.55 -30.82
N LYS A 141 26.66 11.56 -31.04
CA LYS A 141 28.11 11.80 -31.19
C LYS A 141 28.40 12.52 -32.51
N LYS A 142 29.47 13.34 -32.53
CA LYS A 142 29.93 14.06 -33.73
C LYS A 142 30.19 13.13 -34.92
N ASN A 143 30.76 11.95 -34.65
CA ASN A 143 30.93 10.84 -35.59
C ASN A 143 30.37 9.57 -34.93
N PRO A 144 29.09 9.24 -35.11
CA PRO A 144 28.50 8.06 -34.51
C PRO A 144 29.00 6.79 -35.19
N ASP A 145 29.35 5.78 -34.39
CA ASP A 145 29.61 4.43 -34.89
C ASP A 145 28.27 3.75 -35.16
N GLN A 146 27.95 3.55 -36.45
CA GLN A 146 26.66 3.05 -36.87
C GLN A 146 26.35 1.66 -36.31
N VAL A 147 27.35 0.78 -36.18
CA VAL A 147 27.17 -0.56 -35.62
C VAL A 147 26.74 -0.48 -34.15
N LEU A 148 27.34 0.44 -33.38
CA LEU A 148 26.98 0.65 -31.99
C LEU A 148 25.61 1.34 -31.83
N VAL A 149 25.24 2.22 -32.75
CA VAL A 149 23.92 2.87 -32.78
C VAL A 149 22.83 1.84 -33.07
N ASP A 150 23.00 1.00 -34.08
CA ASP A 150 22.03 -0.02 -34.49
C ASP A 150 21.82 -1.07 -33.39
N ALA A 151 22.90 -1.47 -32.70
CA ALA A 151 22.83 -2.38 -31.56
C ALA A 151 22.08 -1.75 -30.36
N ALA A 152 22.29 -0.46 -30.09
CA ALA A 152 21.56 0.26 -29.05
C ALA A 152 20.08 0.44 -29.41
N GLU A 153 19.75 0.70 -30.67
CA GLU A 153 18.37 0.82 -31.14
C GLU A 153 17.61 -0.51 -31.00
N THR A 154 18.24 -1.62 -31.37
CA THR A 154 17.65 -2.96 -31.23
C THR A 154 17.39 -3.30 -29.76
N SER A 155 18.35 -2.97 -28.88
CA SER A 155 18.20 -3.17 -27.43
C SER A 155 17.07 -2.29 -26.85
N LEU A 156 16.97 -1.03 -27.31
CA LEU A 156 15.90 -0.13 -26.91
C LEU A 156 14.53 -0.64 -27.34
N LYS A 157 14.36 -1.07 -28.61
CA LYS A 157 13.11 -1.64 -29.12
C LYS A 157 12.65 -2.85 -28.31
N LYS A 158 13.58 -3.75 -27.97
CA LYS A 158 13.29 -4.91 -27.11
C LYS A 158 12.80 -4.48 -25.72
N LEU A 159 13.52 -3.59 -25.05
CA LEU A 159 13.16 -3.13 -23.70
C LEU A 159 11.85 -2.34 -23.68
N LEU A 160 11.52 -1.66 -24.77
CA LEU A 160 10.27 -0.92 -24.93
C LEU A 160 9.06 -1.87 -24.99
N GLU A 161 9.15 -2.97 -25.73
CA GLU A 161 8.10 -4.01 -25.73
C GLU A 161 7.95 -4.70 -24.37
N GLU A 162 9.08 -5.03 -23.71
CA GLU A 162 9.06 -5.60 -22.36
C GLU A 162 8.45 -4.63 -21.33
N ALA A 163 8.72 -3.32 -21.47
CA ALA A 163 8.16 -2.29 -20.62
C ALA A 163 6.64 -2.12 -20.84
N LYS A 164 6.16 -2.14 -22.09
CA LYS A 164 4.71 -2.14 -22.39
C LYS A 164 4.00 -3.31 -21.73
N GLY A 165 4.55 -4.51 -21.85
CA GLY A 165 4.00 -5.70 -21.19
C GLY A 165 3.96 -5.56 -19.68
N THR A 166 5.04 -5.06 -19.09
CA THR A 166 5.16 -4.85 -17.63
C THR A 166 4.17 -3.81 -17.13
N LEU A 167 4.05 -2.66 -17.79
CA LEU A 167 3.10 -1.60 -17.41
C LEU A 167 1.66 -2.05 -17.59
N THR A 168 1.34 -2.77 -18.66
CA THR A 168 -0.01 -3.31 -18.88
C THR A 168 -0.40 -4.26 -17.75
N LYS A 169 0.51 -5.17 -17.37
CA LYS A 169 0.31 -6.06 -16.22
C LYS A 169 0.15 -5.25 -14.93
N PHE A 170 1.06 -4.32 -14.66
CA PHE A 170 1.07 -3.51 -13.46
C PHE A 170 -0.23 -2.71 -13.29
N ASN A 171 -0.70 -2.06 -14.36
CA ASN A 171 -1.92 -1.27 -14.34
C ASN A 171 -3.15 -2.14 -14.05
N LYS A 172 -3.23 -3.30 -14.73
CA LYS A 172 -4.31 -4.26 -14.48
C LYS A 172 -4.29 -4.77 -13.03
N THR A 173 -3.15 -5.27 -12.56
CA THR A 173 -3.01 -5.82 -11.21
C THR A 173 -3.24 -4.75 -10.13
N GLY A 174 -2.80 -3.51 -10.37
CA GLY A 174 -3.05 -2.38 -9.49
C GLY A 174 -4.53 -2.03 -9.35
N CYS A 175 -5.28 -1.98 -10.46
CA CYS A 175 -6.73 -1.76 -10.45
C CYS A 175 -7.48 -2.89 -9.74
N GLU A 176 -7.09 -4.15 -9.99
CA GLU A 176 -7.65 -5.33 -9.31
C GLU A 176 -7.39 -5.27 -7.81
N LEU A 177 -6.16 -4.91 -7.40
CA LEU A 177 -5.80 -4.73 -5.99
C LEU A 177 -6.68 -3.68 -5.30
N LEU A 178 -6.83 -2.50 -5.89
CA LEU A 178 -7.63 -1.42 -5.30
C LEU A 178 -9.11 -1.84 -5.15
N THR A 179 -9.64 -2.56 -6.12
CA THR A 179 -11.00 -3.13 -6.06
C THR A 179 -11.13 -4.12 -4.91
N GLN A 180 -10.17 -5.04 -4.76
CA GLN A 180 -10.15 -6.02 -3.68
C GLN A 180 -9.99 -5.37 -2.30
N ILE A 181 -9.14 -4.36 -2.17
CA ILE A 181 -8.96 -3.63 -0.90
C ILE A 181 -10.27 -2.96 -0.48
N SER A 182 -10.99 -2.35 -1.42
CA SER A 182 -12.28 -1.74 -1.14
C SER A 182 -13.29 -2.76 -0.60
N ALA A 183 -13.41 -3.91 -1.26
CA ALA A 183 -14.31 -4.98 -0.83
C ALA A 183 -13.94 -5.56 0.53
N ASP A 184 -12.65 -5.84 0.76
CA ASP A 184 -12.15 -6.36 2.04
C ASP A 184 -12.36 -5.34 3.16
N MET A 185 -12.10 -4.05 2.90
CA MET A 185 -12.27 -3.00 3.90
C MET A 185 -13.74 -2.88 4.31
N LYS A 186 -14.66 -2.95 3.35
CA LYS A 186 -16.08 -3.00 3.63
C LYS A 186 -16.45 -4.21 4.49
N SER A 187 -15.99 -5.40 4.13
CA SER A 187 -16.28 -6.63 4.89
C SER A 187 -15.78 -6.55 6.34
N GLY A 188 -14.58 -6.01 6.55
CA GLY A 188 -14.04 -5.80 7.89
C GLY A 188 -14.85 -4.77 8.69
N PHE A 189 -15.25 -3.68 8.04
CA PHE A 189 -16.06 -2.64 8.67
C PHE A 189 -17.47 -3.12 9.02
N ASP A 190 -18.14 -3.87 8.15
CA ASP A 190 -19.45 -4.45 8.41
C ASP A 190 -19.38 -5.38 9.64
N THR A 191 -18.35 -6.24 9.71
CA THR A 191 -18.11 -7.13 10.86
C THR A 191 -17.89 -6.33 12.16
N TYR A 192 -17.14 -5.22 12.09
CA TYR A 192 -16.94 -4.32 13.22
C TYR A 192 -18.26 -3.70 13.70
N CYS A 193 -19.11 -3.24 12.79
CA CYS A 193 -20.42 -2.68 13.11
C CYS A 193 -21.36 -3.71 13.75
N ASP A 194 -21.38 -4.94 13.23
CA ASP A 194 -22.20 -6.03 13.78
C ASP A 194 -21.75 -6.40 15.20
N ALA A 195 -20.43 -6.44 15.44
CA ALA A 195 -19.87 -6.66 16.77
C ALA A 195 -20.20 -5.52 17.74
N GLY A 196 -20.15 -4.26 17.28
CA GLY A 196 -20.45 -3.08 18.08
C GLY A 196 -21.94 -2.92 18.43
N THR A 197 -22.84 -3.30 17.53
CA THR A 197 -24.30 -3.28 17.79
C THR A 197 -24.75 -4.40 18.73
N SER A 198 -23.96 -5.47 18.83
CA SER A 198 -24.16 -6.58 19.76
C SER A 198 -23.53 -6.37 21.16
N ALA A 199 -22.91 -5.20 21.38
CA ALA A 199 -22.18 -4.86 22.61
C ALA A 199 -23.09 -4.47 23.77
#